data_AF-A0AAJ5T6E0-F1
#
_entry.id   AF-A0AAJ5T6E0-F1
#
_cell.length_a   1.000
_cell.length_b   1.000
_cell.length_c   1.000
_cell.angle_alpha   90.00
_cell.angle_beta   90.00
_cell.angle_gamma   90.00
#
_symmetry.space_group_name_H-M   'P 1'
#
loop_
_entity.id
_entity.type
_entity.pdbx_description
1 polymer ?
#
loop_
_entity_poly.entity_id
_entity_poly.type
_entity_poly.pdbx_seq_one_letter_code
_entity_poly.pdbx_strand_id
1 'polypeptide(L)'
;MTSPLLHPVSGPSADGYVRLSEGALAALAIDHVASGLDASLLAELRDNAIDARLAGYTEWQRTARAGVAYVTVGWDWYLERATGTFVIAGSDVRSNVMIVDATGADIGMFRTAAALAARLASIDWAAAVASALLGRNGTYHAGPTLQ
;
A
#
# COMPACT_ATOMS: atom_id res chain seq x y z
N MET A 1 -20.80 15.09 27.09
CA MET A 1 -20.17 14.56 25.86
C MET A 1 -18.72 14.28 26.17
N THR A 2 -18.26 13.04 26.02
CA THR A 2 -16.84 12.67 26.19
C THR A 2 -16.01 13.21 25.02
N SER A 3 -14.78 13.62 25.29
CA SER A 3 -13.86 14.11 24.25
C SER A 3 -13.57 12.99 23.23
N PRO A 4 -13.54 13.28 21.91
CA PRO A 4 -13.19 12.30 20.87
C PRO A 4 -11.79 11.68 21.07
N LEU A 5 -10.90 12.39 21.76
CA LEU A 5 -9.56 11.92 22.12
C LEU A 5 -9.56 10.77 23.14
N LEU A 6 -10.68 10.58 23.84
CA LEU A 6 -10.88 9.53 24.85
C LEU A 6 -11.63 8.31 24.29
N HIS A 7 -11.94 8.31 22.99
CA HIS A 7 -12.52 7.13 22.37
C HIS A 7 -11.50 5.99 22.35
N PRO A 8 -11.94 4.74 22.57
CA PRO A 8 -11.05 3.60 22.46
C PRO A 8 -10.48 3.54 21.03
N VAL A 9 -9.26 3.01 20.93
CA VAL A 9 -8.69 2.64 19.63
C VAL A 9 -9.56 1.54 19.05
N SER A 10 -10.04 1.74 17.83
CA SER A 10 -10.83 0.73 17.14
C SER A 10 -9.92 -0.41 16.69
N GLY A 11 -10.20 -1.64 17.15
CA GLY A 11 -9.58 -2.84 16.61
C GLY A 11 -10.22 -3.29 15.29
N PRO A 12 -9.64 -4.28 14.59
CA PRO A 12 -10.35 -4.96 13.53
C PRO A 12 -11.59 -5.67 14.07
N SER A 13 -12.49 -6.03 13.16
CA SER A 13 -13.57 -6.97 13.45
C SER A 13 -13.01 -8.34 13.84
N ALA A 14 -13.84 -9.23 14.39
CA ALA A 14 -13.40 -10.55 14.87
C ALA A 14 -12.76 -11.43 13.77
N ASP A 15 -13.07 -11.16 12.51
CA ASP A 15 -12.50 -11.82 11.32
C ASP A 15 -11.18 -11.19 10.83
N GLY A 16 -10.65 -10.20 11.56
CA GLY A 16 -9.38 -9.55 11.25
C GLY A 16 -9.50 -8.37 10.28
N TYR A 17 -10.68 -8.08 9.72
CA TYR A 17 -10.86 -6.98 8.78
C TYR A 17 -11.25 -5.67 9.45
N VAL A 18 -10.69 -4.57 8.93
CA VAL A 18 -11.16 -3.21 9.17
C VAL A 18 -12.20 -2.87 8.12
N ARG A 19 -13.46 -2.70 8.56
CA ARG A 19 -14.57 -2.33 7.68
C ARG A 19 -14.57 -0.83 7.41
N LEU A 20 -14.45 -0.46 6.13
CA LEU A 20 -14.48 0.93 5.68
C LEU A 20 -15.65 1.15 4.73
N SER A 21 -16.41 2.22 4.92
CA SER A 21 -17.37 2.68 3.92
C SER A 21 -16.66 3.32 2.72
N GLU A 22 -17.38 3.48 1.60
CA GLU A 22 -16.84 4.19 0.42
C GLU A 22 -16.33 5.60 0.77
N GLY A 23 -17.05 6.35 1.60
CA GLY A 23 -16.61 7.68 2.06
C GLY A 23 -15.34 7.62 2.91
N ALA A 24 -15.21 6.60 3.77
CA ALA A 24 -14.00 6.41 4.56
C ALA A 24 -12.80 5.97 3.70
N LEU A 25 -13.03 5.19 2.64
CA LEU A 25 -12.01 4.85 1.65
C LEU A 25 -11.55 6.10 0.88
N ALA A 26 -12.48 6.94 0.43
CA ALA A 26 -12.16 8.18 -0.30
C ALA A 26 -11.30 9.14 0.54
N ALA A 27 -11.45 9.13 1.86
CA ALA A 27 -10.65 9.89 2.81
C ALA A 27 -9.44 9.11 3.37
N LEU A 28 -9.18 7.88 2.91
CA LEU A 28 -8.10 7.05 3.43
C LEU A 28 -6.76 7.71 3.14
N ALA A 29 -6.06 8.10 4.20
CA ALA A 29 -4.66 8.50 4.18
C ALA A 29 -3.82 7.34 4.73
N ILE A 30 -2.75 7.00 4.02
CA ILE A 30 -1.78 5.99 4.39
C ILE A 30 -0.37 6.55 4.19
N ASP A 31 0.52 6.15 5.07
CA ASP A 31 1.92 6.52 5.08
C ASP A 31 2.76 5.35 4.56
N HIS A 32 3.81 5.68 3.83
CA HIS A 32 4.78 4.70 3.35
C HIS A 32 5.54 4.09 4.53
N VAL A 33 5.73 2.77 4.50
CA VAL A 33 6.49 2.03 5.53
C VAL A 33 7.79 1.50 4.94
N ALA A 34 7.70 0.76 3.83
CA ALA A 34 8.85 0.13 3.22
C ALA A 34 8.63 -0.14 1.73
N SER A 35 9.70 -0.12 0.94
CA SER A 35 9.73 -0.66 -0.41
C SER A 35 11.03 -1.40 -0.65
N GLY A 36 10.98 -2.40 -1.54
CA GLY A 36 12.15 -3.18 -1.94
C GLY A 36 12.07 -3.58 -3.40
N LEU A 37 13.21 -3.92 -3.98
CA LEU A 37 13.29 -4.55 -5.29
C LEU A 37 13.07 -6.05 -5.15
N ASP A 38 12.41 -6.65 -6.13
CA ASP A 38 12.20 -8.09 -6.24
C ASP A 38 12.65 -8.55 -7.62
N ALA A 39 13.78 -9.27 -7.66
CA ALA A 39 14.37 -9.77 -8.90
C ALA A 39 13.57 -10.95 -9.48
N SER A 40 12.92 -11.74 -8.64
CA SER A 40 12.10 -12.88 -9.07
C SER A 40 10.84 -12.38 -9.76
N LEU A 41 10.14 -11.42 -9.14
CA LEU A 41 9.00 -10.76 -9.77
C LEU A 41 9.40 -10.07 -11.08
N LEU A 42 10.56 -9.40 -11.12
CA LEU A 42 11.04 -8.77 -12.35
C LEU A 42 11.26 -9.78 -13.49
N ALA A 43 11.81 -10.96 -13.18
CA ALA A 43 11.99 -12.03 -14.15
C ALA A 43 10.64 -12.55 -14.63
N GLU A 44 9.71 -12.83 -13.72
CA GLU A 44 8.37 -13.30 -14.03
C GLU A 44 7.60 -12.33 -14.94
N LEU A 45 7.65 -11.02 -14.65
CA LEU A 45 6.99 -10.01 -15.48
C LEU A 45 7.55 -10.00 -16.91
N ARG A 46 8.87 -10.14 -17.06
CA ARG A 46 9.53 -10.17 -18.38
C ARG A 46 9.20 -11.44 -19.15
N ASP A 47 9.14 -12.58 -18.46
CA ASP A 47 8.70 -13.85 -19.05
C ASP A 47 7.25 -13.77 -19.55
N ASN A 48 6.43 -12.93 -18.92
CA ASN A 48 5.06 -12.61 -19.34
C ASN A 48 4.97 -11.40 -20.31
N ALA A 49 6.07 -11.09 -21.01
CA ALA A 49 6.15 -10.04 -22.04
C ALA A 49 5.87 -8.61 -21.54
N ILE A 50 6.03 -8.34 -20.24
CA ILE A 50 6.00 -6.97 -19.69
C ILE A 50 7.43 -6.40 -19.70
N ASP A 51 7.64 -5.29 -20.42
CA ASP A 51 8.95 -4.59 -20.46
C ASP A 51 9.19 -3.76 -19.18
N ALA A 52 9.31 -4.46 -18.07
CA ALA A 52 9.64 -3.87 -16.78
C ALA A 52 11.15 -3.58 -16.68
N ARG A 53 11.49 -2.36 -16.26
CA ARG A 53 12.85 -1.95 -15.90
C ARG A 53 13.21 -2.43 -14.50
N LEU A 54 12.31 -2.23 -13.55
CA LEU A 54 12.42 -2.63 -12.14
C LEU A 54 11.08 -3.25 -11.71
N ALA A 55 11.11 -4.10 -10.69
CA ALA A 55 9.93 -4.58 -10.01
C ALA A 55 10.21 -4.77 -8.52
N GLY A 56 9.17 -4.82 -7.71
CA GLY A 56 9.31 -4.90 -6.27
C GLY A 56 7.99 -4.90 -5.54
N TYR A 57 8.09 -4.76 -4.22
CA TYR A 57 6.97 -4.64 -3.30
C TYR A 57 6.97 -3.27 -2.62
N THR A 58 5.82 -2.89 -2.09
CA THR A 58 5.71 -1.76 -1.17
C THR A 58 4.67 -2.01 -0.10
N GLU A 59 4.95 -1.55 1.11
CA GLU A 59 4.10 -1.66 2.30
C GLU A 59 3.75 -0.27 2.82
N TRP A 60 2.49 -0.09 3.18
CA TRP A 60 1.89 1.15 3.62
C TRP A 60 0.97 0.92 4.81
N GLN A 61 0.76 1.95 5.62
CA GLN A 61 -0.09 1.84 6.80
C GLN A 61 -0.88 3.10 7.10
N ARG A 62 -1.95 2.97 7.86
CA ARG A 62 -2.53 4.06 8.66
C ARG A 62 -2.39 3.70 10.13
N THR A 63 -1.67 4.51 10.91
CA THR A 63 -1.50 4.26 12.35
C THR A 63 -2.84 4.32 13.09
N ALA A 64 -3.02 3.45 14.08
CA ALA A 64 -4.18 3.49 14.97
C ALA A 64 -4.20 4.78 15.80
N ARG A 65 -5.40 5.32 16.04
CA ARG A 65 -5.64 6.42 16.99
C ARG A 65 -7.07 6.34 17.53
N ALA A 66 -7.46 7.23 18.45
CA ALA A 66 -8.80 7.23 19.04
C ALA A 66 -9.89 7.19 17.94
N GLY A 67 -10.74 6.16 17.95
CA GLY A 67 -11.79 5.93 16.96
C GLY A 67 -11.33 5.56 15.54
N VAL A 68 -10.04 5.27 15.33
CA VAL A 68 -9.47 4.93 14.01
C VAL A 68 -8.62 3.68 14.11
N ALA A 69 -9.02 2.66 13.34
CA ALA A 69 -8.30 1.40 13.29
C ALA A 69 -7.01 1.47 12.49
N TYR A 70 -6.04 0.64 12.89
CA TYR A 70 -4.80 0.40 12.16
C TYR A 70 -5.10 -0.30 10.82
N VAL A 71 -4.60 0.26 9.73
CA VAL A 71 -4.79 -0.29 8.37
C VAL A 71 -3.43 -0.60 7.78
N THR A 72 -3.34 -1.73 7.08
CA THR A 72 -2.19 -2.11 6.26
C THR A 72 -2.62 -2.27 4.82
N VAL A 73 -1.78 -1.80 3.90
CA VAL A 73 -1.99 -1.95 2.45
C VAL A 73 -0.63 -2.21 1.81
N GLY A 74 -0.52 -3.27 1.02
CA GLY A 74 0.70 -3.65 0.33
C GLY A 74 0.41 -4.18 -1.06
N TRP A 75 1.29 -3.89 -2.01
CA TRP A 75 1.15 -4.34 -3.39
C TRP A 75 2.51 -4.51 -4.04
N ASP A 76 2.51 -5.30 -5.11
CA ASP A 76 3.65 -5.44 -5.99
C ASP A 76 3.57 -4.40 -7.10
N TRP A 77 4.71 -3.89 -7.54
CA TRP A 77 4.82 -2.84 -8.53
C TRP A 77 5.91 -3.15 -9.54
N TYR A 78 5.80 -2.54 -10.72
CA TYR A 78 6.88 -2.48 -11.69
C TYR A 78 7.03 -1.09 -12.29
N LEU A 79 8.24 -0.78 -12.74
CA LEU A 79 8.56 0.44 -13.46
C LEU A 79 8.63 0.09 -14.95
N GLU A 80 7.68 0.58 -15.74
CA GLU A 80 7.69 0.37 -17.19
C GLU A 80 8.90 1.06 -17.83
N ARG A 81 9.65 0.34 -18.67
CA ARG A 81 10.87 0.87 -19.28
C ARG A 81 10.59 2.01 -20.25
N ALA A 82 9.54 1.87 -21.06
CA ALA A 82 9.23 2.81 -22.14
C ALA A 82 8.81 4.19 -21.63
N THR A 83 7.97 4.23 -20.60
CA THR A 83 7.39 5.49 -20.09
C THR A 83 8.03 5.96 -18.78
N GLY A 84 8.71 5.08 -18.04
CA GLY A 84 9.16 5.38 -16.68
C GLY A 84 8.00 5.46 -15.66
N THR A 85 6.84 4.89 -15.99
CA THR A 85 5.66 4.90 -15.11
C THR A 85 5.72 3.73 -14.13
N PHE A 86 5.42 4.00 -12.86
CA PHE A 86 5.18 2.97 -11.86
C PHE A 86 3.75 2.41 -12.02
N VAL A 87 3.64 1.09 -12.06
CA VAL A 87 2.38 0.37 -12.27
C VAL A 87 2.19 -0.65 -11.15
N ILE A 88 0.96 -0.79 -10.64
CA ILE A 88 0.60 -1.87 -9.72
C ILE A 88 0.51 -3.17 -10.51
N ALA A 89 1.28 -4.18 -10.14
CA ALA A 89 1.29 -5.48 -10.81
C ALA A 89 -0.04 -6.21 -10.56
N GLY A 90 -0.69 -6.67 -11.63
CA GLY A 90 -1.91 -7.50 -11.54
C GLY A 90 -3.15 -6.85 -10.91
N SER A 91 -3.10 -5.56 -10.54
CA SER A 91 -4.10 -4.91 -9.67
C SER A 91 -4.31 -5.62 -8.32
N ASP A 92 -3.32 -6.40 -7.87
CA ASP A 92 -3.42 -7.13 -6.60
C ASP A 92 -2.96 -6.23 -5.45
N VAL A 93 -3.93 -5.85 -4.62
CA VAL A 93 -3.70 -5.03 -3.42
C VAL A 93 -4.08 -5.85 -2.20
N ARG A 94 -3.06 -6.22 -1.43
CA ARG A 94 -3.18 -6.97 -0.17
C ARG A 94 -3.45 -5.98 0.96
N SER A 95 -4.46 -6.22 1.78
CA SER A 95 -4.79 -5.34 2.90
C SER A 95 -5.55 -6.07 4.00
N ASN A 96 -5.63 -5.46 5.18
CA ASN A 96 -6.56 -5.86 6.23
C ASN A 96 -7.92 -5.16 6.12
N VAL A 97 -8.29 -4.62 4.95
CA VAL A 97 -9.52 -3.85 4.75
C VAL A 97 -10.59 -4.72 4.09
N MET A 98 -11.84 -4.54 4.52
CA MET A 98 -13.03 -4.97 3.79
C MET A 98 -13.90 -3.75 3.57
N ILE A 99 -14.24 -3.44 2.32
CA ILE A 99 -15.15 -2.33 2.06
C ILE A 99 -16.58 -2.78 2.28
N VAL A 100 -17.39 -1.91 2.87
CA VAL A 100 -18.81 -2.12 3.06
C VAL A 100 -19.62 -1.12 2.23
N ASP A 101 -20.76 -1.57 1.72
CA ASP A 101 -21.71 -0.72 1.02
C ASP A 101 -22.51 0.18 1.99
N ALA A 102 -23.45 0.95 1.45
CA ALA A 102 -24.29 1.85 2.23
C ALA A 102 -25.19 1.14 3.27
N THR A 103 -25.42 -0.17 3.13
CA THR A 103 -26.16 -0.99 4.10
C THR A 103 -25.24 -1.59 5.17
N GLY A 104 -23.92 -1.43 5.03
CA GLY A 104 -22.93 -2.04 5.90
C GLY A 104 -22.56 -3.47 5.51
N ALA A 105 -23.01 -3.95 4.34
CA ALA A 105 -22.68 -5.28 3.84
C ALA A 105 -21.32 -5.28 3.12
N ASP A 106 -20.53 -6.32 3.35
CA ASP A 106 -19.22 -6.50 2.72
C ASP A 106 -19.36 -6.60 1.19
N ILE A 107 -18.58 -5.82 0.44
CA ILE A 107 -18.60 -5.88 -1.03
C ILE A 107 -17.71 -7.00 -1.59
N GLY A 108 -16.99 -7.71 -0.71
CA GLY A 108 -16.09 -8.80 -1.05
C GLY A 108 -14.66 -8.35 -1.40
N MET A 109 -13.74 -9.32 -1.39
CA MET A 109 -12.29 -9.07 -1.49
C MET A 109 -11.88 -8.47 -2.84
N PHE A 110 -12.39 -9.00 -3.95
CA PHE A 110 -12.03 -8.52 -5.28
C PHE A 110 -12.43 -7.05 -5.50
N ARG A 111 -13.66 -6.70 -5.13
CA ARG A 111 -14.15 -5.32 -5.22
C ARG A 111 -13.40 -4.40 -4.24
N THR A 112 -13.01 -4.93 -3.08
CA THR A 112 -12.18 -4.19 -2.12
C THR A 112 -10.81 -3.87 -2.69
N ALA A 113 -10.10 -4.85 -3.27
CA ALA A 113 -8.79 -4.65 -3.89
C ALA A 113 -8.86 -3.64 -5.05
N ALA A 114 -9.87 -3.74 -5.92
CA ALA A 114 -10.07 -2.81 -7.03
C ALA A 114 -10.32 -1.36 -6.55
N ALA A 115 -11.14 -1.19 -5.52
CA ALA A 115 -11.43 0.14 -4.97
C ALA A 115 -10.22 0.73 -4.22
N LEU A 116 -9.41 -0.10 -3.55
CA LEU A 116 -8.14 0.31 -2.99
C LEU A 116 -7.17 0.75 -4.09
N ALA A 117 -6.99 -0.03 -5.15
CA ALA A 117 -6.14 0.32 -6.29
C ALA A 117 -6.55 1.67 -6.91
N ALA A 118 -7.86 1.91 -7.07
CA ALA A 118 -8.39 3.20 -7.52
C ALA A 118 -8.07 4.34 -6.55
N ARG A 119 -8.17 4.11 -5.23
CA ARG A 119 -7.78 5.11 -4.23
C ARG A 119 -6.28 5.40 -4.28
N LEU A 120 -5.44 4.37 -4.45
CA LEU A 120 -3.99 4.53 -4.54
C LEU A 120 -3.59 5.43 -5.72
N ALA A 121 -4.34 5.46 -6.83
CA ALA A 121 -4.08 6.37 -7.94
C ALA A 121 -4.20 7.86 -7.57
N SER A 122 -4.89 8.19 -6.47
CA SER A 122 -4.98 9.56 -5.94
C SER A 122 -3.91 9.90 -4.90
N ILE A 123 -3.05 8.94 -4.56
CA ILE A 123 -1.91 9.09 -3.68
C ILE A 123 -0.66 9.06 -4.55
N ASP A 124 0.29 9.96 -4.32
CA ASP A 124 1.58 9.95 -5.04
C ASP A 124 2.52 8.86 -4.49
N TRP A 125 2.05 7.61 -4.54
CA TRP A 125 2.76 6.46 -3.99
C TRP A 125 4.05 6.17 -4.76
N ALA A 126 4.07 6.45 -6.06
CA ALA A 126 5.23 6.27 -6.92
C ALA A 126 6.42 7.12 -6.45
N ALA A 127 6.18 8.38 -6.07
CA ALA A 127 7.21 9.25 -5.53
C ALA A 127 7.80 8.71 -4.21
N ALA A 128 6.95 8.22 -3.31
CA ALA A 128 7.40 7.64 -2.05
C ALA A 128 8.24 6.36 -2.26
N VAL A 129 7.80 5.46 -3.15
CA VAL A 129 8.55 4.26 -3.53
C VAL A 129 9.91 4.64 -4.12
N ALA A 130 9.94 5.55 -5.10
CA ALA A 130 11.19 6.00 -5.72
C ALA A 130 12.16 6.61 -4.69
N SER A 131 11.65 7.47 -3.79
CA SER A 131 12.44 8.03 -2.68
C SER A 131 13.04 6.95 -1.78
N ALA A 132 12.25 5.95 -1.38
CA ALA A 132 12.72 4.85 -0.53
C ALA A 132 13.82 4.02 -1.21
N LEU A 133 13.71 3.76 -2.51
CA LEU A 133 14.71 3.03 -3.28
C LEU A 133 16.02 3.83 -3.43
N LEU A 134 15.93 5.15 -3.63
CA LEU A 134 17.10 6.03 -3.70
C LEU A 134 17.80 6.14 -2.34
N GLY A 135 17.04 6.28 -1.26
CA GLY A 135 17.56 6.40 0.10
C GLY A 135 18.36 5.17 0.55
N ARG A 136 17.93 3.96 0.14
CA ARG A 136 18.67 2.72 0.40
C ARG A 136 20.05 2.68 -0.26
N ASN A 137 20.19 3.24 -1.46
CA ASN A 137 21.49 3.28 -2.15
C ASN A 137 22.49 4.23 -1.46
N GLY A 138 22.00 5.24 -0.73
CA GLY A 138 22.83 6.13 0.08
C GLY A 138 23.46 5.43 1.29
N THR A 139 22.74 4.51 1.94
CA THR A 139 23.25 3.79 3.12
C THR A 139 24.27 2.70 2.77
N TYR A 140 24.24 2.14 1.56
CA TYR A 140 25.25 1.19 1.10
C TYR A 140 26.59 1.86 0.72
N HIS A 141 26.60 3.17 0.41
CA HIS A 141 27.84 3.90 0.10
C HIS A 141 28.63 4.34 1.34
N ALA A 142 28.02 4.34 2.52
CA ALA A 142 28.69 4.53 3.80
C ALA A 142 29.17 3.18 4.35
N GLY A 143 30.08 2.52 3.62
CA GLY A 143 30.84 1.38 4.15
C GLY A 143 31.68 1.82 5.37
N PRO A 144 32.04 0.91 6.29
CA PRO A 144 32.78 1.27 7.48
C PRO A 144 34.14 1.85 7.08
N THR A 145 34.39 3.11 7.44
CA THR A 145 35.75 3.63 7.52
C THR A 145 36.48 2.79 8.55
N LEU A 146 37.37 1.92 8.10
CA LEU A 146 38.36 1.28 8.96
C LEU A 146 39.19 2.41 9.60
N GLN A 147 38.99 2.62 10.89
CA GLN A 147 39.99 3.28 11.75
C GLN A 147 40.98 2.23 12.26
#